data_AF-A0A6P8J8V1-F1
#
_entry.id   AF-A0A6P8J8V1-F1
#
_cell.length_a   1.000
_cell.length_b   1.000
_cell.length_c   1.000
_cell.angle_alpha   90.00
_cell.angle_beta   90.00
_cell.angle_gamma   90.00
#
_symmetry.space_group_name_H-M   'P 1'
#
loop_
_entity.id
_entity.type
_entity.pdbx_description
1 polymer ?
#
loop_
_entity_poly.entity_id
_entity_poly.type
_entity_poly.pdbx_seq_one_letter_code
_entity_poly.pdbx_strand_id
1 'polypeptide(L)'
;MLMALLRLLLFCNIFTLSSSDKVLRVVPSTVSQLKLMTAFNDIANKIDFWRFPSTVGQAIDFHVTDKDYHLLHGLLRHWGFNVKVQISDLKRLIDVQRKESIEKRQVKSNNARMADFCDDYHSLHEINNELHSIADRYSKFTTALSIGKSYENRDILAIQIQGKFQVNKPLFFIQCGIHAREWISPATCMYIIDKMTSSYIKDSMVTAFLDKMDIIVLPVINVDGYEYTWTNDRLWRKNRRQQKNSFCIGVDLNRNFGNAWGGSGSSCDPCHGTYQGSKPFSEPETLSVKTLLESLGSRLQGF
;
A
#
# COMPACT_ATOMS: atom_id res chain seq x y z
N MET A 1 26.76 -7.74 -23.38
CA MET A 1 25.93 -8.23 -24.51
C MET A 1 24.49 -8.59 -24.07
N LEU A 2 24.29 -9.43 -23.04
CA LEU A 2 22.95 -9.79 -22.52
C LEU A 2 22.12 -8.57 -22.07
N MET A 3 22.75 -7.62 -21.36
CA MET A 3 22.09 -6.38 -20.90
C MET A 3 21.70 -5.42 -22.03
N ALA A 4 22.40 -5.46 -23.18
CA ALA A 4 22.09 -4.59 -24.33
C ALA A 4 20.87 -5.12 -25.10
N LEU A 5 20.77 -6.44 -25.27
CA LEU A 5 19.59 -7.12 -25.83
C LEU A 5 18.33 -6.89 -24.97
N LEU A 6 18.48 -6.89 -23.64
CA LEU A 6 17.41 -6.63 -22.68
C LEU A 6 16.83 -5.21 -22.78
N ARG A 7 17.68 -4.21 -23.02
CA ARG A 7 17.25 -2.81 -23.22
C ARG A 7 16.58 -2.58 -24.57
N LEU A 8 16.97 -3.31 -25.62
CA LEU A 8 16.43 -3.18 -26.98
C LEU A 8 15.05 -3.82 -27.16
N LEU A 9 14.73 -4.87 -26.40
CA LEU A 9 13.48 -5.64 -26.55
C LEU A 9 12.25 -4.98 -25.90
N LEU A 10 12.43 -3.88 -25.17
CA LEU A 10 11.40 -3.33 -24.30
C LEU A 10 11.18 -1.82 -24.55
N PHE A 11 11.06 -1.38 -25.81
CA PHE A 11 10.61 -0.02 -26.13
C PHE A 11 9.08 0.11 -26.16
N CYS A 12 8.59 1.21 -25.58
CA CYS A 12 7.28 1.86 -25.74
C CYS A 12 6.00 1.07 -25.39
N ASN A 13 5.30 1.50 -24.33
CA ASN A 13 3.90 1.96 -24.39
C ASN A 13 3.34 2.27 -22.98
N ILE A 14 2.38 3.18 -22.95
CA ILE A 14 1.58 3.54 -21.77
C ILE A 14 0.78 2.30 -21.35
N PHE A 15 0.89 1.93 -20.07
CA PHE A 15 0.23 0.74 -19.51
C PHE A 15 -1.29 0.93 -19.49
N THR A 16 -1.98 0.13 -20.29
CA THR A 16 -3.41 -0.16 -20.12
C THR A 16 -3.51 -1.64 -19.81
N LEU A 17 -4.08 -1.97 -18.64
CA LEU A 17 -4.20 -3.36 -18.20
C LEU A 17 -5.03 -4.14 -19.23
N SER A 18 -4.42 -5.16 -19.83
CA SER A 18 -5.09 -5.97 -20.85
C SER A 18 -5.82 -7.17 -20.22
N SER A 19 -6.81 -7.73 -20.93
CA SER A 19 -7.60 -8.91 -20.54
C SER A 19 -6.82 -10.21 -20.45
N SER A 20 -5.49 -10.16 -20.57
CA SER A 20 -4.63 -11.34 -20.60
C SER A 20 -3.32 -11.12 -19.85
N ASP A 21 -3.20 -10.04 -19.06
CA ASP A 21 -2.05 -9.82 -18.19
C ASP A 21 -1.94 -10.93 -17.12
N LYS A 22 -0.70 -11.35 -16.84
CA LYS A 22 -0.40 -12.52 -16.01
C LYS A 22 0.47 -12.13 -14.82
N VAL A 23 0.38 -12.90 -13.75
CA VAL A 23 1.37 -12.85 -12.66
C VAL A 23 2.16 -14.15 -12.69
N LEU A 24 3.47 -14.02 -12.83
CA LEU A 24 4.40 -15.13 -12.86
C LEU A 24 5.13 -15.25 -11.53
N ARG A 25 5.47 -16.48 -11.17
CA ARG A 25 6.33 -16.83 -10.06
C ARG A 25 7.55 -17.58 -10.56
N VAL A 26 8.72 -17.15 -10.11
CA VAL A 26 9.97 -17.90 -10.24
C VAL A 26 10.61 -18.06 -8.88
N VAL A 27 11.46 -19.08 -8.72
CA VAL A 27 12.27 -19.27 -7.51
C VAL A 27 13.73 -19.42 -7.97
N PRO A 28 14.62 -18.46 -7.65
CA PRO A 28 16.02 -18.57 -8.00
C PRO A 28 16.66 -19.69 -7.19
N SER A 29 17.22 -20.70 -7.85
CA SER A 29 17.96 -21.80 -7.21
C SER A 29 19.45 -21.53 -7.09
N THR A 30 19.96 -20.47 -7.75
CA THR A 30 21.37 -20.08 -7.72
C THR A 30 21.53 -18.58 -7.47
N VAL A 31 22.71 -18.20 -6.97
CA VAL A 31 23.09 -16.79 -6.80
C VAL A 31 23.09 -16.05 -8.14
N SER A 32 23.48 -16.71 -9.23
CA SER A 32 23.46 -16.14 -10.58
C SER A 32 22.03 -15.81 -11.04
N GLN A 33 21.07 -16.69 -10.79
CA GLN A 33 19.66 -16.44 -11.07
C GLN A 33 19.11 -15.27 -10.23
N LEU A 34 19.46 -15.21 -8.94
CA LEU A 34 19.06 -14.09 -8.09
C LEU A 34 19.61 -12.77 -8.62
N LYS A 35 20.92 -12.70 -8.93
CA LYS A 35 21.56 -11.51 -9.51
C LYS A 35 20.91 -11.09 -10.83
N LEU A 36 20.49 -12.04 -11.65
CA LEU A 36 19.78 -11.76 -12.89
C LEU A 36 18.43 -11.09 -12.62
N MET A 37 17.63 -11.62 -11.68
CA MET A 37 16.34 -11.02 -11.33
C MET A 37 16.50 -9.64 -10.67
N THR A 38 17.52 -9.44 -9.85
CA THR A 38 17.87 -8.12 -9.29
C THR A 38 18.23 -7.14 -10.40
N ALA A 39 19.08 -7.52 -11.35
CA ALA A 39 19.43 -6.67 -12.48
C ALA A 39 18.21 -6.36 -13.38
N PHE A 40 17.26 -7.28 -13.49
CA PHE A 40 16.00 -7.06 -14.19
C PHE A 40 15.15 -5.98 -13.52
N ASN A 41 15.05 -6.00 -12.19
CA ASN A 41 14.38 -4.96 -11.42
C ASN A 41 15.00 -3.58 -11.69
N ASP A 42 16.32 -3.50 -11.74
CA ASP A 42 17.02 -2.22 -11.90
C ASP A 42 17.02 -1.67 -13.35
N ILE A 43 16.79 -2.54 -14.35
CA ILE A 43 16.88 -2.18 -15.78
C ILE A 43 15.51 -2.09 -16.44
N ALA A 44 14.50 -2.79 -15.90
CA ALA A 44 13.18 -2.85 -16.48
C ALA A 44 12.16 -2.15 -15.57
N ASN A 45 11.97 -0.84 -15.79
CA ASN A 45 10.77 -0.08 -15.35
C ASN A 45 9.45 -0.63 -15.95
N LYS A 46 9.46 -1.83 -16.55
CA LYS A 46 8.33 -2.50 -17.17
C LYS A 46 7.84 -3.73 -16.41
N ILE A 47 8.66 -4.31 -15.54
CA ILE A 47 8.23 -5.47 -14.76
C ILE A 47 7.79 -4.97 -13.39
N ASP A 48 6.49 -5.10 -13.12
CA ASP A 48 5.94 -4.75 -11.83
C ASP A 48 6.15 -5.92 -10.85
N PHE A 49 7.21 -5.82 -10.05
CA PHE A 49 7.49 -6.80 -8.99
C PHE A 49 6.50 -6.66 -7.84
N TRP A 50 5.82 -7.76 -7.54
CA TRP A 50 4.91 -7.91 -6.40
C TRP A 50 5.63 -8.50 -5.19
N ARG A 51 6.58 -9.40 -5.46
CA ARG A 51 7.55 -9.90 -4.48
C ARG A 51 8.95 -9.77 -5.05
N PHE A 52 9.74 -8.90 -4.44
CA PHE A 52 11.07 -8.55 -4.93
C PHE A 52 12.09 -9.69 -4.80
N PRO A 53 13.10 -9.75 -5.69
CA PRO A 53 14.26 -10.61 -5.51
C PRO A 53 15.00 -10.26 -4.22
N SER A 54 15.07 -11.21 -3.28
CA SER A 54 15.71 -11.02 -1.98
C SER A 54 16.86 -12.02 -1.77
N THR A 55 16.54 -13.31 -1.76
CA THR A 55 17.46 -14.40 -1.40
C THR A 55 17.20 -15.62 -2.29
N VAL A 56 18.23 -16.47 -2.42
CA VAL A 56 18.10 -17.75 -3.14
C VAL A 56 17.08 -18.63 -2.43
N GLY A 57 16.22 -19.30 -3.21
CA GLY A 57 15.14 -20.15 -2.70
C GLY A 57 13.84 -19.41 -2.34
N GLN A 58 13.83 -18.08 -2.29
CA GLN A 58 12.59 -17.32 -2.08
C GLN A 58 11.88 -17.02 -3.40
N ALA A 59 10.55 -17.18 -3.40
CA ALA A 59 9.75 -16.86 -4.56
C ALA A 59 9.84 -15.38 -4.94
N ILE A 60 9.81 -15.13 -6.24
CA ILE A 60 9.75 -13.81 -6.85
C ILE A 60 8.48 -13.80 -7.70
N ASP A 61 7.61 -12.84 -7.43
CA ASP A 61 6.33 -12.68 -8.11
C ASP A 61 6.33 -11.35 -8.83
N PHE A 62 5.92 -11.36 -10.09
CA PHE A 62 5.85 -10.14 -10.89
C PHE A 62 4.74 -10.23 -11.93
N HIS A 63 4.14 -9.09 -12.20
CA HIS A 63 3.19 -8.91 -13.28
C HIS A 63 3.94 -8.81 -14.62
N VAL A 64 3.36 -9.41 -15.64
CA VAL A 64 3.81 -9.34 -17.03
C VAL A 64 2.62 -9.04 -17.92
N THR A 65 2.81 -8.11 -18.86
CA THR A 65 1.80 -7.84 -19.88
C THR A 65 1.65 -9.05 -20.80
N ASP A 66 0.48 -9.21 -21.40
CA ASP A 66 0.28 -10.31 -22.35
C ASP A 66 1.23 -10.24 -23.55
N LYS A 67 1.55 -9.02 -24.00
CA LYS A 67 2.49 -8.77 -25.10
C LYS A 67 3.90 -9.25 -24.77
N ASP A 68 4.34 -9.06 -23.53
CA ASP A 68 5.70 -9.40 -23.09
C ASP A 68 5.81 -10.85 -22.59
N TYR A 69 4.68 -11.52 -22.34
CA TYR A 69 4.64 -12.85 -21.71
C TYR A 69 5.48 -13.88 -22.45
N HIS A 70 5.27 -14.07 -23.76
CA HIS A 70 5.95 -15.14 -24.50
C HIS A 70 7.47 -14.96 -24.54
N LEU A 71 7.93 -13.72 -24.74
CA LEU A 71 9.35 -13.38 -24.74
C LEU A 71 9.97 -13.61 -23.36
N LEU A 72 9.37 -13.03 -22.32
CA LEU A 72 9.91 -13.11 -20.96
C LEU A 72 9.88 -14.56 -20.43
N HIS A 73 8.79 -15.28 -20.67
CA HIS A 73 8.68 -16.69 -20.29
C HIS A 73 9.74 -17.55 -20.99
N GLY A 74 9.99 -17.33 -22.28
CA GLY A 74 11.06 -18.00 -23.02
C GLY A 74 12.45 -17.71 -22.46
N LEU A 75 12.77 -16.44 -22.17
CA LEU A 75 14.05 -16.03 -21.58
C LEU A 75 14.26 -16.64 -20.19
N LEU A 76 13.24 -16.60 -19.33
CA LEU A 76 13.32 -17.17 -17.99
C LEU A 76 13.57 -18.68 -18.04
N ARG A 77 12.90 -19.41 -18.94
CA ARG A 77 13.15 -20.85 -19.14
C ARG A 77 14.56 -21.12 -19.67
N HIS A 78 15.04 -20.29 -20.59
CA HIS A 78 16.41 -20.40 -21.11
C HIS A 78 17.46 -20.18 -20.01
N TRP A 79 17.20 -19.29 -19.04
CA TRP A 79 18.04 -19.09 -17.85
C TRP A 79 17.82 -20.13 -16.74
N GLY A 80 17.07 -21.20 -17.03
CA GLY A 80 16.88 -22.32 -16.12
C GLY A 80 15.90 -22.03 -14.98
N PHE A 81 15.04 -21.02 -15.08
CA PHE A 81 13.96 -20.84 -14.11
C PHE A 81 12.83 -21.84 -14.37
N ASN A 82 12.29 -22.39 -13.29
CA ASN A 82 10.98 -23.04 -13.31
C ASN A 82 9.90 -21.95 -13.16
N VAL A 83 9.29 -21.57 -14.27
CA VAL A 83 8.29 -20.48 -14.32
C VAL A 83 6.90 -21.05 -14.03
N LYS A 84 6.21 -20.49 -13.03
CA LYS A 84 4.82 -20.81 -12.70
C LYS A 84 3.91 -19.62 -13.00
N VAL A 85 2.82 -19.83 -13.70
CA VAL A 85 1.75 -18.83 -13.83
C VAL A 85 0.91 -18.88 -12.54
N GLN A 86 0.95 -17.83 -11.71
CA GLN A 86 0.12 -17.73 -10.51
C GLN A 86 -1.28 -17.20 -10.83
N ILE A 87 -1.35 -16.21 -11.71
CA ILE A 87 -2.60 -15.60 -12.15
C ILE A 87 -2.56 -15.56 -13.67
N SER A 88 -3.51 -16.24 -14.32
CA SER A 88 -3.59 -16.33 -15.77
C SER A 88 -4.33 -15.16 -16.42
N ASP A 89 -5.22 -14.52 -15.66
CA ASP A 89 -6.06 -13.40 -16.09
C ASP A 89 -6.25 -12.43 -14.92
N LEU A 90 -5.32 -11.48 -14.82
CA LEU A 90 -5.30 -10.48 -13.75
C LEU A 90 -6.47 -9.49 -13.87
N LYS A 91 -6.85 -9.14 -15.11
CA LYS A 91 -7.95 -8.21 -15.35
C LYS A 91 -9.28 -8.78 -14.83
N ARG A 92 -9.57 -10.05 -15.08
CA ARG A 92 -10.77 -10.70 -14.55
C ARG A 92 -10.84 -10.64 -13.03
N LEU A 93 -9.73 -10.87 -12.32
CA LEU A 93 -9.72 -10.79 -10.85
C LEU A 93 -10.01 -9.38 -10.34
N ILE A 94 -9.47 -8.36 -11.00
CA ILE A 94 -9.72 -6.95 -10.66
C ILE A 94 -11.18 -6.58 -10.96
N ASP A 95 -11.71 -7.02 -12.11
CA ASP A 95 -13.08 -6.74 -12.52
C ASP A 95 -14.09 -7.42 -11.57
N VAL A 96 -13.82 -8.67 -11.16
CA VAL A 96 -14.62 -9.38 -10.14
C VAL A 96 -14.60 -8.65 -8.81
N GLN A 97 -13.42 -8.27 -8.30
CA GLN A 97 -13.30 -7.51 -7.04
C GLN A 97 -14.11 -6.21 -7.08
N ARG A 98 -14.01 -5.44 -8.17
CA ARG A 98 -14.76 -4.19 -8.32
C ARG A 98 -16.26 -4.43 -8.41
N LYS A 99 -16.69 -5.43 -9.18
CA LYS A 99 -18.10 -5.77 -9.36
C LYS A 99 -18.74 -6.18 -8.03
N GLU A 100 -18.08 -7.06 -7.28
CA GLU A 100 -18.57 -7.52 -5.96
C GLU A 100 -18.73 -6.35 -4.99
N SER A 101 -17.77 -5.41 -4.93
CA SER A 101 -17.88 -4.22 -4.08
C SER A 101 -19.03 -3.29 -4.51
N ILE A 102 -19.29 -3.13 -5.82
CA ILE A 102 -20.43 -2.33 -6.32
C ILE A 102 -21.76 -2.98 -5.97
N GLU A 103 -21.90 -4.29 -6.20
CA GLU A 103 -23.13 -5.03 -5.90
C GLU A 103 -23.46 -4.99 -4.41
N LYS A 104 -22.45 -5.19 -3.55
CA LYS A 104 -22.60 -5.06 -2.09
C LYS A 104 -23.12 -3.68 -1.68
N ARG A 105 -22.63 -2.60 -2.28
CA ARG A 105 -23.10 -1.22 -1.97
C ARG A 105 -24.55 -0.99 -2.38
N GLN A 106 -24.98 -1.51 -3.53
CA GLN A 106 -26.36 -1.35 -4.00
C GLN A 106 -27.37 -2.08 -3.09
N VAL A 107 -27.01 -3.26 -2.58
CA VAL A 107 -27.88 -4.03 -1.68
C VAL A 107 -27.99 -3.39 -0.28
N LYS A 108 -26.91 -2.73 0.19
CA LYS A 108 -26.82 -2.13 1.54
C LYS A 108 -27.64 -0.85 1.74
N SER A 109 -28.15 -0.24 0.67
CA SER A 109 -28.93 1.02 0.68
C SER A 109 -30.20 0.99 1.55
N ASN A 110 -30.64 -0.17 2.07
CA ASN A 110 -31.90 -0.29 2.79
C ASN A 110 -31.82 -0.63 4.29
N ASN A 111 -30.67 -1.03 4.88
CA ASN A 111 -30.58 -1.33 6.34
C ASN A 111 -29.16 -1.68 6.88
N ALA A 112 -28.07 -1.07 6.40
CA ALA A 112 -26.72 -1.52 6.78
C ALA A 112 -26.32 -1.17 8.24
N ARG A 113 -26.12 -2.21 9.07
CA ARG A 113 -25.42 -2.13 10.37
C ARG A 113 -23.89 -2.20 10.15
N MET A 114 -23.11 -1.61 11.05
CA MET A 114 -21.64 -1.51 11.00
C MET A 114 -20.87 -2.84 10.84
N ALA A 115 -21.47 -3.98 11.21
CA ALA A 115 -20.92 -5.32 10.98
C ALA A 115 -20.60 -5.58 9.49
N ASP A 116 -21.17 -4.80 8.58
CA ASP A 116 -21.07 -4.95 7.14
C ASP A 116 -19.94 -4.12 6.50
N PHE A 117 -19.29 -3.23 7.25
CA PHE A 117 -18.17 -2.42 6.72
C PHE A 117 -16.88 -3.25 6.62
N CYS A 118 -16.64 -4.18 7.54
CA CYS A 118 -15.36 -4.91 7.59
C CYS A 118 -15.22 -6.04 6.56
N ASP A 119 -16.29 -6.39 5.84
CA ASP A 119 -16.33 -7.52 4.90
C ASP A 119 -16.14 -7.12 3.42
N ASP A 120 -15.64 -5.90 3.17
CA ASP A 120 -15.44 -5.35 1.82
C ASP A 120 -14.32 -4.30 1.77
N TYR A 121 -13.91 -3.93 0.56
CA TYR A 121 -13.02 -2.81 0.29
C TYR A 121 -13.82 -1.53 0.04
N HIS A 122 -13.32 -0.43 0.58
CA HIS A 122 -14.00 0.87 0.57
C HIS A 122 -13.15 1.94 -0.08
N SER A 123 -13.79 2.84 -0.81
CA SER A 123 -13.13 4.04 -1.35
C SER A 123 -12.60 4.92 -0.22
N LEU A 124 -11.68 5.83 -0.54
CA LEU A 124 -11.15 6.79 0.44
C LEU A 124 -12.28 7.61 1.08
N HIS A 125 -13.28 8.00 0.30
CA HIS A 125 -14.42 8.76 0.79
C HIS A 125 -15.25 7.97 1.82
N GLU A 126 -15.56 6.70 1.52
CA GLU A 126 -16.27 5.81 2.45
C GLU A 126 -15.48 5.57 3.74
N ILE A 127 -14.15 5.36 3.64
CA ILE A 127 -13.27 5.24 4.81
C ILE A 127 -13.31 6.51 5.67
N ASN A 128 -13.14 7.69 5.06
CA ASN A 128 -13.15 8.95 5.80
C ASN A 128 -14.49 9.22 6.48
N ASN A 129 -15.61 8.95 5.80
CA ASN A 129 -16.95 9.08 6.38
C ASN A 129 -17.14 8.12 7.56
N GLU A 130 -16.65 6.89 7.46
CA GLU A 130 -16.76 5.91 8.54
C GLU A 130 -15.91 6.31 9.75
N LEU A 131 -14.71 6.87 9.55
CA LEU A 131 -13.90 7.42 10.65
C LEU A 131 -14.65 8.52 11.41
N HIS A 132 -15.33 9.43 10.69
CA HIS A 132 -16.17 10.44 11.32
C HIS A 132 -17.38 9.81 12.04
N SER A 133 -18.07 8.84 11.42
CA SER A 133 -19.21 8.16 12.04
C SER A 133 -18.82 7.43 13.33
N ILE A 134 -17.67 6.76 13.35
CA ILE A 134 -17.13 6.09 14.54
C ILE A 134 -16.78 7.13 15.60
N ALA A 135 -16.13 8.23 15.22
CA ALA A 135 -15.79 9.31 16.14
C ALA A 135 -17.04 9.93 16.80
N ASP A 136 -18.11 10.14 16.05
CA ASP A 136 -19.37 10.67 16.57
C ASP A 136 -20.05 9.67 17.52
N ARG A 137 -20.12 8.41 17.10
CA ARG A 137 -20.78 7.33 17.83
C ARG A 137 -20.10 6.98 19.16
N TYR A 138 -18.78 7.05 19.20
CA TYR A 138 -17.96 6.74 20.37
C TYR A 138 -17.23 7.97 20.93
N SER A 139 -17.82 9.16 20.75
CA SER A 139 -17.27 10.48 21.07
C SER A 139 -16.70 10.67 22.48
N LYS A 140 -17.05 9.81 23.45
CA LYS A 140 -16.46 9.83 24.80
C LYS A 140 -15.00 9.37 24.85
N PHE A 141 -14.56 8.58 23.89
CA PHE A 141 -13.24 7.94 23.89
C PHE A 141 -12.60 7.84 22.50
N THR A 142 -13.21 8.43 21.46
CA THR A 142 -12.64 8.47 20.11
C THR A 142 -12.59 9.88 19.54
N THR A 143 -11.59 10.17 18.72
CA THR A 143 -11.49 11.43 17.99
C THR A 143 -10.92 11.17 16.59
N ALA A 144 -11.62 11.60 15.55
CA ALA A 144 -11.06 11.66 14.20
C ALA A 144 -10.20 12.92 14.07
N LEU A 145 -8.97 12.78 13.59
CA LEU A 145 -8.05 13.90 13.41
C LEU A 145 -7.35 13.84 12.06
N SER A 146 -7.11 15.01 11.46
CA SER A 146 -6.23 15.16 10.31
C SER A 146 -4.79 15.31 10.80
N ILE A 147 -3.88 14.48 10.29
CA ILE A 147 -2.44 14.56 10.61
C ILE A 147 -1.69 15.45 9.61
N GLY A 148 -2.41 15.98 8.62
CA GLY A 148 -1.93 16.88 7.58
C GLY A 148 -2.62 16.62 6.24
N LYS A 149 -2.03 17.16 5.18
CA LYS A 149 -2.58 17.10 3.82
C LYS A 149 -1.64 16.35 2.89
N SER A 150 -2.20 15.63 1.94
CA SER A 150 -1.45 14.95 0.87
C SER A 150 -0.96 15.93 -0.20
N TYR A 151 -0.25 15.42 -1.23
CA TYR A 151 0.21 16.23 -2.34
C TYR A 151 -0.95 16.86 -3.13
N GLU A 152 -2.04 16.13 -3.36
CA GLU A 152 -3.26 16.62 -4.01
C GLU A 152 -4.24 17.28 -3.01
N ASN A 153 -3.76 17.68 -1.83
CA ASN A 153 -4.49 18.44 -0.82
C ASN A 153 -5.70 17.72 -0.17
N ARG A 154 -5.65 16.39 -0.06
CA ARG A 154 -6.63 15.61 0.72
C ARG A 154 -6.20 15.50 2.17
N ASP A 155 -7.15 15.48 3.10
CA ASP A 155 -6.84 15.19 4.50
C ASP A 155 -6.32 13.75 4.67
N ILE A 156 -5.28 13.63 5.50
CA ILE A 156 -4.76 12.35 5.94
C ILE A 156 -5.36 12.09 7.32
N LEU A 157 -6.47 11.37 7.34
CA LEU A 157 -7.27 11.16 8.56
C LEU A 157 -6.82 9.92 9.34
N ALA A 158 -6.67 10.10 10.65
CA ALA A 158 -6.47 9.03 11.63
C ALA A 158 -7.59 9.08 12.67
N ILE A 159 -7.76 7.99 13.42
CA ILE A 159 -8.61 7.96 14.62
C ILE A 159 -7.78 7.67 15.85
N GLN A 160 -7.95 8.52 16.86
CA GLN A 160 -7.40 8.32 18.19
C GLN A 160 -8.46 7.64 19.06
N ILE A 161 -8.06 6.59 19.77
CA ILE A 161 -8.91 5.83 20.68
C ILE A 161 -8.24 5.85 22.05
N GLN A 162 -8.90 6.48 23.03
CA GLN A 162 -8.38 6.72 24.37
C GLN A 162 -9.34 6.16 25.40
N GLY A 163 -8.98 5.04 26.03
CA GLY A 163 -9.77 4.48 27.13
C GLY A 163 -9.72 5.34 28.38
N LYS A 164 -9.64 4.73 29.56
CA LYS A 164 -9.57 5.49 30.82
C LYS A 164 -8.45 6.55 30.79
N PHE A 165 -8.77 7.76 31.22
CA PHE A 165 -7.82 8.87 31.29
C PHE A 165 -6.68 8.54 32.25
N GLN A 166 -5.45 8.80 31.81
CA GLN A 166 -4.24 8.75 32.62
C GLN A 166 -3.23 9.77 32.09
N VAL A 167 -2.55 10.46 33.00
CA VAL A 167 -1.47 11.40 32.64
C VAL A 167 -0.32 10.63 31.98
N ASN A 168 0.19 11.12 30.85
CA ASN A 168 1.29 10.53 30.09
C ASN A 168 1.09 9.05 29.72
N LYS A 169 -0.16 8.63 29.49
CA LYS A 169 -0.50 7.27 29.10
C LYS A 169 0.25 6.85 27.83
N PRO A 170 0.89 5.66 27.81
CA PRO A 170 1.62 5.19 26.64
C PRO A 170 0.69 5.02 25.45
N LEU A 171 1.26 5.10 24.25
CA LEU A 171 0.53 5.11 23.00
C LEU A 171 1.22 4.23 21.95
N PHE A 172 0.40 3.50 21.21
CA PHE A 172 0.83 2.74 20.03
C PHE A 172 0.26 3.38 18.77
N PHE A 173 1.10 3.62 17.77
CA PHE A 173 0.66 4.13 16.46
C PHE A 173 0.57 2.98 15.47
N ILE A 174 -0.55 2.86 14.76
CA ILE A 174 -0.74 1.84 13.72
C ILE A 174 -0.98 2.58 12.40
N GLN A 175 -0.22 2.22 11.37
CA GLN A 175 -0.35 2.81 10.06
C GLN A 175 -0.62 1.76 8.99
N CYS A 176 -1.53 2.09 8.09
CA CYS A 176 -1.89 1.29 6.93
C CYS A 176 -1.85 2.10 5.63
N GLY A 177 -1.96 1.40 4.50
CA GLY A 177 -2.15 2.01 3.19
C GLY A 177 -0.97 2.84 2.71
N ILE A 178 0.27 2.44 3.01
CA ILE A 178 1.47 3.14 2.52
C ILE A 178 1.70 2.93 1.02
N HIS A 179 1.40 1.74 0.52
CA HIS A 179 1.33 1.47 -0.91
C HIS A 179 -0.13 1.36 -1.35
N ALA A 180 -0.47 2.09 -2.40
CA ALA A 180 -1.86 2.29 -2.78
C ALA A 180 -2.63 1.00 -3.13
N ARG A 181 -2.00 0.08 -3.88
CA ARG A 181 -2.62 -1.19 -4.32
C ARG A 181 -2.89 -2.21 -3.21
N GLU A 182 -2.32 -2.04 -2.02
CA GLU A 182 -2.38 -3.01 -0.92
C GLU A 182 -3.70 -2.85 -0.12
N TRP A 183 -4.84 -2.99 -0.79
CA TRP A 183 -6.18 -2.68 -0.26
C TRP A 183 -6.55 -3.43 1.04
N ILE A 184 -5.95 -4.58 1.30
CA ILE A 184 -6.14 -5.32 2.55
C ILE A 184 -5.56 -4.59 3.77
N SER A 185 -4.54 -3.75 3.59
CA SER A 185 -3.95 -2.98 4.68
C SER A 185 -4.95 -1.95 5.25
N PRO A 186 -5.53 -1.03 4.45
CA PRO A 186 -6.61 -0.14 4.93
C PRO A 186 -7.80 -0.89 5.54
N ALA A 187 -8.26 -1.97 4.90
CA ALA A 187 -9.38 -2.77 5.42
C ALA A 187 -9.05 -3.37 6.81
N THR A 188 -7.82 -3.86 7.00
CA THR A 188 -7.37 -4.38 8.29
C THR A 188 -7.33 -3.30 9.37
N CYS A 189 -6.84 -2.09 9.05
CA CYS A 189 -6.88 -0.97 10.00
C CYS A 189 -8.32 -0.59 10.37
N MET A 190 -9.25 -0.57 9.41
CA MET A 190 -10.67 -0.31 9.69
C MET A 190 -11.28 -1.39 10.58
N TYR A 191 -10.92 -2.66 10.38
CA TYR A 191 -11.33 -3.75 11.26
C TYR A 191 -10.77 -3.58 12.68
N ILE A 192 -9.50 -3.19 12.84
CA ILE A 192 -8.90 -2.90 14.15
C ILE A 192 -9.68 -1.78 14.84
N ILE A 193 -10.00 -0.69 14.12
CA ILE A 193 -10.78 0.42 14.65
C ILE A 193 -12.16 -0.05 15.11
N ASP A 194 -12.90 -0.77 14.27
CA ASP A 194 -14.23 -1.29 14.62
C ASP A 194 -14.16 -2.19 15.86
N LYS A 195 -13.21 -3.14 15.91
CA LYS A 195 -13.07 -4.04 17.06
C LYS A 195 -12.70 -3.33 18.35
N MET A 196 -11.73 -2.41 18.31
CA MET A 196 -11.31 -1.67 19.49
C MET A 196 -12.42 -0.77 20.02
N THR A 197 -13.15 -0.09 19.13
CA THR A 197 -14.20 0.85 19.54
C THR A 197 -15.50 0.15 19.96
N SER A 198 -15.94 -0.86 19.22
CA SER A 198 -17.21 -1.57 19.51
C SER A 198 -17.13 -2.49 20.72
N SER A 199 -15.92 -2.96 21.08
CA SER A 199 -15.67 -3.89 22.18
C SER A 199 -15.20 -3.21 23.47
N TYR A 200 -14.73 -1.97 23.44
CA TYR A 200 -14.36 -1.25 24.65
C TYR A 200 -15.55 -1.17 25.62
N ILE A 201 -15.31 -1.45 26.91
CA ILE A 201 -16.30 -1.60 28.01
C ILE A 201 -17.11 -2.91 27.95
N LYS A 202 -17.15 -3.62 26.81
CA LYS A 202 -17.88 -4.89 26.66
C LYS A 202 -16.97 -6.11 26.78
N ASP A 203 -15.78 -6.03 26.20
CA ASP A 203 -14.76 -7.07 26.25
C ASP A 203 -13.68 -6.71 27.27
N SER A 204 -13.41 -7.62 28.20
CA SER A 204 -12.48 -7.38 29.31
C SER A 204 -11.03 -7.20 28.86
N MET A 205 -10.61 -7.87 27.78
CA MET A 205 -9.25 -7.79 27.26
C MET A 205 -9.02 -6.47 26.52
N VAL A 206 -9.95 -6.09 25.64
CA VAL A 206 -9.91 -4.79 24.93
C VAL A 206 -9.98 -3.64 25.93
N THR A 207 -10.83 -3.75 26.96
CA THR A 207 -10.94 -2.73 28.02
C THR A 207 -9.65 -2.62 28.81
N ALA A 208 -9.08 -3.74 29.26
CA ALA A 208 -7.82 -3.73 30.00
C ALA A 208 -6.64 -3.18 29.16
N PHE A 209 -6.64 -3.42 27.85
CA PHE A 209 -5.66 -2.85 26.92
C PHE A 209 -5.84 -1.34 26.77
N LEU A 210 -7.03 -0.89 26.38
CA LEU A 210 -7.31 0.53 26.14
C LEU A 210 -7.28 1.37 27.41
N ASP A 211 -7.44 0.79 28.60
CA ASP A 211 -7.25 1.51 29.87
C ASP A 211 -5.79 1.77 30.21
N LYS A 212 -4.86 0.98 29.65
CA LYS A 212 -3.42 1.09 29.90
C LYS A 212 -2.67 1.78 28.77
N MET A 213 -3.18 1.72 27.54
CA MET A 213 -2.52 2.25 26.35
C MET A 213 -3.53 2.90 25.41
N ASP A 214 -3.24 4.11 24.94
CA ASP A 214 -4.00 4.73 23.86
C ASP A 214 -3.52 4.20 22.51
N ILE A 215 -4.36 4.26 21.49
CA ILE A 215 -3.95 3.93 20.12
C ILE A 215 -4.35 5.04 19.16
N ILE A 216 -3.49 5.31 18.18
CA ILE A 216 -3.84 6.09 17.00
C ILE A 216 -3.71 5.16 15.80
N VAL A 217 -4.79 5.04 15.04
CA VAL A 217 -4.82 4.21 13.82
C VAL A 217 -5.01 5.13 12.62
N LEU A 218 -4.06 5.08 11.68
CA LEU A 218 -4.07 5.76 10.40
C LEU A 218 -4.37 4.76 9.28
N PRO A 219 -5.62 4.67 8.76
CA PRO A 219 -5.98 3.64 7.80
C PRO A 219 -5.33 3.81 6.42
N VAL A 220 -5.15 5.04 5.97
CA VAL A 220 -4.58 5.35 4.65
C VAL A 220 -3.66 6.56 4.77
N ILE A 221 -2.33 6.34 4.75
CA ILE A 221 -1.37 7.44 4.56
C ILE A 221 -1.35 7.93 3.11
N ASN A 222 -1.31 7.01 2.14
CA ASN A 222 -1.18 7.33 0.73
C ASN A 222 -2.55 7.60 0.12
N VAL A 223 -3.23 8.64 0.62
CA VAL A 223 -4.62 8.94 0.25
C VAL A 223 -4.77 9.21 -1.25
N ASP A 224 -3.82 9.91 -1.87
CA ASP A 224 -3.87 10.22 -3.30
C ASP A 224 -3.65 8.97 -4.17
N GLY A 225 -2.66 8.16 -3.80
CA GLY A 225 -2.39 6.90 -4.50
C GLY A 225 -3.55 5.93 -4.34
N TYR A 226 -4.10 5.80 -3.13
CA TYR A 226 -5.24 4.92 -2.85
C TYR A 226 -6.44 5.31 -3.71
N GLU A 227 -6.82 6.60 -3.73
CA GLU A 227 -7.89 7.11 -4.60
C GLU A 227 -7.63 6.79 -6.08
N TYR A 228 -6.39 6.96 -6.55
CA TYR A 228 -6.01 6.65 -7.92
C TYR A 228 -6.17 5.16 -8.29
N THR A 229 -6.05 4.24 -7.32
CA THR A 229 -6.31 2.81 -7.56
C THR A 229 -7.78 2.46 -7.72
N TRP A 230 -8.66 3.29 -7.14
CA TRP A 230 -10.10 3.16 -7.30
C TRP A 230 -10.58 3.71 -8.65
N THR A 231 -10.00 4.81 -9.12
CA THR A 231 -10.49 5.56 -10.29
C THR A 231 -9.73 5.29 -11.58
N ASN A 232 -8.44 4.96 -11.53
CA ASN A 232 -7.58 4.87 -12.71
C ASN A 232 -6.83 3.54 -12.79
N ASP A 233 -5.76 3.38 -11.99
CA ASP A 233 -4.84 2.24 -12.09
C ASP A 233 -4.81 1.44 -10.79
N ARG A 234 -5.49 0.30 -10.79
CA ARG A 234 -5.59 -0.60 -9.63
C ARG A 234 -4.23 -1.08 -9.12
N LEU A 235 -3.21 -1.14 -9.96
CA LEU A 235 -1.88 -1.64 -9.62
C LEU A 235 -0.92 -0.53 -9.19
N TRP A 236 -1.38 0.72 -9.11
CA TRP A 236 -0.58 1.85 -8.66
C TRP A 236 -0.06 1.65 -7.24
N ARG A 237 1.22 1.98 -7.01
CA ARG A 237 1.92 1.76 -5.74
C ARG A 237 2.27 3.06 -5.01
N LYS A 238 2.85 4.01 -5.73
CA LYS A 238 3.44 5.26 -5.22
C LYS A 238 2.37 6.27 -4.77
N ASN A 239 2.78 7.43 -4.24
CA ASN A 239 1.86 8.58 -4.14
C ASN A 239 1.63 9.23 -5.52
N ARG A 240 1.06 10.44 -5.55
CA ARG A 240 0.73 11.17 -6.78
C ARG A 240 1.55 12.43 -7.03
N ARG A 241 2.71 12.59 -6.36
CA ARG A 241 3.58 13.75 -6.57
C ARG A 241 4.04 13.88 -8.04
N GLN A 242 3.79 15.04 -8.64
CA GLN A 242 4.39 15.39 -9.92
C GLN A 242 5.89 15.69 -9.73
N GLN A 243 6.72 15.13 -10.62
CA GLN A 243 8.17 15.24 -10.54
C GLN A 243 8.65 16.40 -11.40
N LYS A 244 9.56 17.23 -10.86
CA LYS A 244 10.19 18.28 -11.66
C LYS A 244 11.10 17.63 -12.70
N ASN A 245 10.95 18.01 -13.97
CA ASN A 245 11.75 17.51 -15.09
C ASN A 245 11.60 16.00 -15.39
N SER A 246 10.49 15.38 -15.00
CA SER A 246 10.16 14.01 -15.42
C SER A 246 8.67 13.90 -15.72
N PHE A 247 8.31 13.06 -16.70
CA PHE A 247 6.92 12.71 -17.00
C PHE A 247 6.34 11.69 -16.01
N CYS A 248 7.20 11.05 -15.20
CA CYS A 248 6.79 10.04 -14.24
C CYS A 248 6.25 10.68 -12.96
N ILE A 249 5.26 10.01 -12.38
CA ILE A 249 4.51 10.51 -11.21
C ILE A 249 4.79 9.60 -10.01
N GLY A 250 4.85 10.22 -8.84
CA GLY A 250 4.82 9.57 -7.55
C GLY A 250 6.19 9.20 -7.00
N VAL A 251 6.23 9.08 -5.68
CA VAL A 251 7.32 8.62 -4.84
C VAL A 251 6.85 7.39 -4.06
N ASP A 252 7.72 6.40 -3.89
CA ASP A 252 7.47 5.30 -2.96
C ASP A 252 7.63 5.82 -1.53
N LEU A 253 6.51 6.03 -0.84
CA LEU A 253 6.50 6.59 0.52
C LEU A 253 7.33 5.74 1.49
N ASN A 254 7.39 4.42 1.29
CA ASN A 254 8.18 3.51 2.13
C ASN A 254 9.67 3.46 1.74
N ARG A 255 10.12 4.38 0.87
CA ARG A 255 11.53 4.69 0.60
C ARG A 255 11.86 6.15 0.89
N ASN A 256 10.90 6.94 1.37
CA ASN A 256 11.06 8.38 1.58
C ASN A 256 11.38 8.76 3.04
N PHE A 257 11.34 7.83 3.99
CA PHE A 257 11.75 8.08 5.38
C PHE A 257 13.27 8.29 5.49
N GLY A 258 13.70 8.99 6.56
CA GLY A 258 15.11 9.36 6.75
C GLY A 258 16.06 8.25 7.19
N ASN A 259 15.55 7.07 7.58
CA ASN A 259 16.40 5.96 7.95
C ASN A 259 17.00 5.28 6.71
N ALA A 260 18.33 5.29 6.59
CA ALA A 260 19.06 4.69 5.47
C ALA A 260 18.53 5.12 4.07
N TRP A 261 18.09 6.37 3.95
CA TRP A 261 17.53 6.91 2.70
C TRP A 261 18.54 6.83 1.55
N GLY A 262 18.08 6.38 0.38
CA GLY A 262 18.97 6.13 -0.75
C GLY A 262 19.77 4.82 -0.68
N GLY A 263 19.48 3.97 0.30
CA GLY A 263 20.11 2.67 0.47
C GLY A 263 19.65 1.60 -0.52
N SER A 264 20.06 0.36 -0.26
CA SER A 264 19.69 -0.79 -1.11
C SER A 264 18.17 -0.97 -1.20
N GLY A 265 17.66 -1.21 -2.40
CA GLY A 265 16.23 -1.41 -2.64
C GLY A 265 15.41 -0.13 -2.88
N SER A 266 16.07 1.03 -2.96
CA SER A 266 15.49 2.27 -3.48
C SER A 266 16.08 2.63 -4.85
N SER A 267 15.44 3.56 -5.55
CA SER A 267 15.93 4.07 -6.83
C SER A 267 15.90 5.59 -6.87
N CYS A 268 16.87 6.18 -7.59
CA CYS A 268 16.92 7.61 -7.89
C CYS A 268 16.18 7.96 -9.19
N ASP A 269 15.71 6.97 -9.96
CA ASP A 269 14.93 7.19 -11.18
C ASP A 269 13.45 7.46 -10.82
N PRO A 270 12.90 8.65 -11.15
CA PRO A 270 11.50 9.00 -10.89
C PRO A 270 10.47 8.03 -11.49
N CYS A 271 10.85 7.28 -12.53
CA CYS A 271 9.99 6.30 -13.18
C CYS A 271 9.98 4.94 -12.48
N HIS A 272 10.94 4.68 -11.58
CA HIS A 272 11.04 3.41 -10.88
C HIS A 272 9.94 3.26 -9.81
N GLY A 273 9.47 2.03 -9.61
CA GLY A 273 8.42 1.71 -8.63
C GLY A 273 8.84 1.96 -7.17
N THR A 274 10.14 1.95 -6.90
CA THR A 274 10.77 2.25 -5.59
C THR A 274 11.51 3.60 -5.56
N TYR A 275 11.10 4.55 -6.43
CA TYR A 275 11.69 5.89 -6.44
C TYR A 275 11.61 6.54 -5.05
N GLN A 276 12.76 6.95 -4.52
CA GLN A 276 12.92 7.38 -3.13
C GLN A 276 12.50 8.82 -2.84
N GLY A 277 12.15 9.58 -3.86
CA GLY A 277 11.92 11.03 -3.75
C GLY A 277 13.20 11.84 -3.85
N SER A 278 13.09 13.16 -3.73
CA SER A 278 14.21 14.09 -3.93
C SER A 278 15.11 14.25 -2.70
N LYS A 279 14.57 13.96 -1.51
CA LYS A 279 15.26 13.97 -0.22
C LYS A 279 14.43 13.17 0.81
N PRO A 280 14.98 12.82 1.97
CA PRO A 280 14.18 12.32 3.09
C PRO A 280 13.01 13.25 3.41
N PHE A 281 11.83 12.67 3.61
CA PHE A 281 10.58 13.38 3.90
C PHE A 281 10.26 14.47 2.87
N SER A 282 10.57 14.23 1.59
CA SER A 282 10.15 15.12 0.49
C SER A 282 8.64 15.11 0.27
N GLU A 283 7.98 14.03 0.69
CA GLU A 283 6.55 13.81 0.49
C GLU A 283 5.75 14.31 1.71
N PRO A 284 4.70 15.14 1.50
CA PRO A 284 3.93 15.69 2.60
C PRO A 284 3.28 14.59 3.46
N GLU A 285 2.93 13.45 2.88
CA GLU A 285 2.36 12.32 3.60
C GLU A 285 3.33 11.72 4.63
N THR A 286 4.59 11.51 4.24
CA THR A 286 5.62 11.01 5.17
C THR A 286 6.05 12.07 6.19
N LEU A 287 6.06 13.34 5.78
CA LEU A 287 6.36 14.45 6.67
C LEU A 287 5.28 14.58 7.76
N SER A 288 4.00 14.44 7.42
CA SER A 288 2.90 14.42 8.37
C SER A 288 3.03 13.31 9.41
N VAL A 289 3.39 12.08 8.99
CA VAL A 289 3.64 10.99 9.95
C VAL A 289 4.83 11.31 10.85
N LYS A 290 5.94 11.81 10.29
CA LYS A 290 7.10 12.22 11.08
C LYS A 290 6.70 13.24 12.16
N THR A 291 6.02 14.32 11.76
CA THR A 291 5.61 15.40 12.68
C THR A 291 4.68 14.89 13.77
N LEU A 292 3.72 14.02 13.42
CA LEU A 292 2.86 13.38 14.42
C LEU A 292 3.67 12.56 15.41
N LEU A 293 4.51 11.64 14.93
CA LEU A 293 5.30 10.76 15.79
C LEU A 293 6.24 11.54 16.72
N GLU A 294 6.90 12.59 16.22
CA GLU A 294 7.74 13.47 17.03
C GLU A 294 6.93 14.21 18.11
N SER A 295 5.71 14.65 17.81
CA SER A 295 4.83 15.34 18.76
C SER A 295 4.31 14.45 19.90
N LEU A 296 4.27 13.13 19.70
CA LEU A 296 3.86 12.16 20.72
C LEU A 296 4.94 11.97 21.79
N GLY A 297 6.20 12.29 21.49
CA GLY A 297 7.31 12.27 22.42
C GLY A 297 7.45 10.94 23.16
N SER A 298 7.65 11.00 24.49
CA SER A 298 7.82 9.81 25.34
C SER A 298 6.57 8.94 25.46
N ARG A 299 5.40 9.39 24.97
CA ARG A 299 4.20 8.56 24.97
C ARG A 299 4.26 7.46 23.92
N LEU A 300 4.96 7.67 22.80
CA LEU A 300 5.06 6.68 21.74
C LEU A 300 5.92 5.49 22.21
N GLN A 301 5.30 4.32 22.34
CA GLN A 301 5.97 3.09 22.78
C GLN A 301 6.11 2.05 21.66
N GLY A 302 5.44 2.25 20.52
CA GLY A 302 5.52 1.38 19.36
C GLY A 302 4.83 1.95 18.12
N PHE A 303 5.32 1.51 16.96
CA PHE A 303 4.90 1.91 15.61
C PHE A 303 5.02 0.70 14.68
#